data_AF-A0AAV0H3V4-F1
#
_entry.id   AF-A0AAV0H3V4-F1
#
_cell.length_a   1.000
_cell.length_b   1.000
_cell.length_c   1.000
_cell.angle_alpha   90.00
_cell.angle_beta   90.00
_cell.angle_gamma   90.00
#
_symmetry.space_group_name_H-M   'P 1'
#
loop_
_entity.id
_entity.type
_entity.pdbx_description
1 polymer ?
#
loop_
_entity_poly.entity_id
_entity_poly.type
_entity_poly.pdbx_seq_one_letter_code
_entity_poly.pdbx_strand_id
1 'polypeptide(L)'
;MSALTSYSDCFSDLLCEEDSSEIFSGESPADCSSDIESSSCSEESIACFIEGEDRFVPGFGYLARFHSHSLDASAREEAVAWILKVRAYYNFAPLTAYLAVNYLDRFLYSRRLPQTDGWPLQLLSAACLSLAAKMEEPMVPALLDLQVEGAKFVFEPRTIGRMELLVLTELDWRLRSVTPFSFIGFFAWKLDPTGSYSGFLVSRATDIILSNIQGSEGNKLK
;
A
#
# COMPACT_ATOMS: atom_id res chain seq x y z
N MET A 1 55.53 5.11 0.34
CA MET A 1 55.09 3.71 0.55
C MET A 1 53.62 3.80 0.96
N SER A 2 52.72 3.88 -0.02
CA SER A 2 51.78 2.80 -0.45
C SER A 2 50.68 2.57 0.60
N ALA A 3 49.36 2.68 0.33
CA ALA A 3 48.62 2.57 -0.93
C ALA A 3 47.36 3.45 -0.95
N LEU A 4 46.94 3.81 -2.16
CA LEU A 4 45.65 4.39 -2.53
C LEU A 4 44.62 3.28 -2.86
N THR A 5 43.39 3.73 -3.11
CA THR A 5 42.25 3.09 -3.83
C THR A 5 41.26 2.28 -2.98
N SER A 6 39.94 2.36 -3.20
CA SER A 6 39.09 3.32 -3.91
C SER A 6 37.64 2.96 -3.54
N TYR A 7 36.81 3.96 -3.27
CA TYR A 7 35.35 3.86 -3.38
C TYR A 7 35.03 3.61 -4.87
N SER A 8 34.12 2.70 -5.20
CA SER A 8 33.62 2.53 -6.57
C SER A 8 32.12 2.27 -6.52
N ASP A 9 31.40 3.26 -7.02
CA ASP A 9 30.00 3.21 -7.42
C ASP A 9 29.78 2.11 -8.47
N CYS A 10 28.64 1.42 -8.41
CA CYS A 10 28.15 0.57 -9.48
C CYS A 10 26.74 1.05 -9.86
N PHE A 11 26.71 2.13 -10.63
CA PHE A 11 25.51 2.68 -11.28
C PHE A 11 25.82 2.79 -12.77
N SER A 12 25.53 1.74 -13.54
CA SER A 12 25.57 1.67 -15.02
C SER A 12 24.92 0.32 -15.39
N ASP A 13 23.97 0.10 -16.29
CA ASP A 13 23.27 0.92 -17.29
C ASP A 13 21.96 0.16 -17.60
N LEU A 14 20.80 0.81 -17.56
CA LEU A 14 19.56 0.31 -18.16
C LEU A 14 19.21 1.23 -19.33
N LEU A 15 19.89 1.00 -20.45
CA LEU A 15 19.50 1.55 -21.75
C LEU A 15 18.89 0.41 -22.56
N CYS A 16 17.57 0.45 -22.74
CA CYS A 16 16.87 -0.40 -23.70
C CYS A 16 17.04 0.24 -25.08
N GLU A 17 17.83 -0.38 -25.95
CA GLU A 17 17.83 -0.07 -27.39
C GLU A 17 16.69 -0.86 -28.04
N GLU A 18 15.73 -0.15 -28.63
CA GLU A 18 14.74 -0.75 -29.53
C GLU A 18 15.35 -0.85 -30.92
N ASP A 19 15.51 -2.08 -31.44
CA ASP A 19 15.80 -2.31 -32.86
C ASP A 19 14.53 -2.82 -33.54
N SER A 20 14.10 -2.09 -34.57
CA SER A 20 12.88 -2.33 -35.34
C SER A 20 13.23 -2.55 -36.81
N SER A 21 13.19 -3.80 -37.28
CA SER A 21 12.79 -4.15 -38.66
C SER A 21 12.70 -5.66 -38.90
N GLU A 22 11.45 -6.12 -39.08
CA GLU A 22 10.89 -7.07 -40.07
C GLU A 22 11.51 -8.46 -40.34
N ILE A 23 10.69 -9.52 -40.28
CA ILE A 23 10.10 -10.21 -41.46
C ILE A 23 9.07 -11.29 -41.00
N PHE A 24 7.93 -11.29 -41.71
CA PHE A 24 6.80 -12.20 -41.62
C PHE A 24 7.12 -13.59 -42.20
N SER A 25 6.82 -14.68 -41.50
CA SER A 25 6.33 -15.94 -42.10
C SER A 25 5.82 -16.87 -41.00
N GLY A 26 4.59 -17.35 -41.17
CA GLY A 26 3.80 -18.00 -40.13
C GLY A 26 4.07 -19.49 -39.95
N GLU A 27 3.63 -20.02 -38.80
CA GLU A 27 2.79 -21.21 -38.65
C GLU A 27 2.38 -21.37 -37.16
N SER A 28 1.10 -21.69 -36.95
CA SER A 28 0.34 -22.15 -35.74
C SER A 28 0.99 -22.16 -34.34
N PRO A 29 0.36 -21.59 -33.28
CA PRO A 29 0.77 -21.86 -31.90
C PRO A 29 0.18 -23.20 -31.44
N ALA A 30 1.04 -24.20 -31.32
CA ALA A 30 0.80 -25.39 -30.53
C ALA A 30 0.80 -25.03 -29.03
N ASP A 31 -0.11 -25.68 -28.30
CA ASP A 31 -0.28 -25.75 -26.85
C ASP A 31 0.85 -25.14 -26.00
N CYS A 32 0.62 -23.93 -25.50
CA CYS A 32 1.45 -23.34 -24.46
C CYS A 32 1.01 -23.96 -23.12
N SER A 33 1.58 -25.11 -22.78
CA SER A 33 1.59 -25.58 -21.39
C SER A 33 2.30 -24.50 -20.59
N SER A 34 1.54 -23.69 -19.85
CA SER A 34 2.08 -22.85 -18.80
C SER A 34 2.54 -23.79 -17.70
N ASP A 35 3.74 -24.34 -17.87
CA ASP A 35 4.50 -24.86 -16.75
C ASP A 35 4.66 -23.66 -15.82
N ILE A 36 3.83 -23.68 -14.77
CA ILE A 36 3.98 -22.86 -13.59
C ILE A 36 5.40 -23.16 -13.13
N GLU A 37 6.32 -22.27 -13.47
CA GLU A 37 7.56 -22.09 -12.72
C GLU A 37 7.10 -21.73 -11.32
N SER A 38 6.86 -22.79 -10.54
CA SER A 38 6.85 -22.78 -9.11
C SER A 38 8.20 -22.21 -8.73
N SER A 39 8.24 -20.89 -8.57
CA SER A 39 9.37 -20.18 -8.00
C SER A 39 9.65 -20.91 -6.69
N SER A 40 10.69 -21.73 -6.71
CA SER A 40 11.26 -22.35 -5.54
C SER A 40 11.81 -21.19 -4.71
N CYS A 41 10.94 -20.56 -3.92
CA CYS A 41 11.28 -19.48 -3.03
C CYS A 41 12.10 -20.10 -1.89
N SER A 42 13.37 -20.32 -2.21
CA SER A 42 14.42 -20.71 -1.31
C SER A 42 14.60 -19.58 -0.31
N GLU A 43 14.16 -19.81 0.93
CA GLU A 43 14.55 -19.05 2.11
C GLU A 43 14.72 -17.53 1.87
N GLU A 44 13.68 -16.85 1.40
CA GLU A 44 13.68 -15.39 1.46
C GLU A 44 13.75 -14.98 2.94
N SER A 45 14.94 -14.59 3.36
CA SER A 45 15.21 -14.13 4.71
C SER A 45 14.38 -12.87 4.96
N ILE A 46 13.36 -13.00 5.82
CA ILE A 46 12.53 -11.86 6.26
C ILE A 46 13.34 -10.80 7.03
N ALA A 47 14.62 -11.04 7.32
CA ALA A 47 15.50 -10.12 8.04
C ALA A 47 15.52 -8.72 7.41
N CYS A 48 15.56 -8.63 6.08
CA CYS A 48 15.54 -7.34 5.38
C CYS A 48 14.25 -6.55 5.63
N PHE A 49 13.10 -7.24 5.71
CA PHE A 49 11.83 -6.61 6.07
C PHE A 49 11.80 -6.17 7.54
N ILE A 50 12.32 -6.99 8.45
CA ILE A 50 12.40 -6.67 9.89
C ILE A 50 13.29 -5.43 10.11
N GLU A 51 14.45 -5.36 9.46
CA GLU A 51 15.39 -4.24 9.58
C GLU A 51 14.84 -2.92 9.03
N GLY A 52 13.87 -2.97 8.12
CA GLY A 52 13.26 -1.81 7.49
C GLY A 52 11.92 -1.36 8.09
N GLU A 53 11.30 -2.15 8.97
CA GLU A 53 9.92 -1.94 9.45
C GLU A 53 9.77 -0.63 10.24
N ASP A 54 10.75 -0.30 11.08
CA ASP A 54 10.74 0.87 11.97
C ASP A 54 10.48 2.19 11.24
N ARG A 55 10.87 2.28 9.98
CA ARG A 55 10.75 3.48 9.17
C ARG A 55 9.34 3.73 8.61
N PHE A 56 8.43 2.77 8.78
CA PHE A 56 7.09 2.80 8.17
C PHE A 56 5.94 2.69 9.19
N VAL A 57 6.27 2.53 10.48
CA VAL A 57 5.30 2.55 11.57
C VAL A 57 5.05 4.00 12.01
N PRO A 58 3.78 4.45 12.15
CA PRO A 58 3.48 5.71 12.81
C PRO A 58 4.07 5.66 14.23
N GLY A 59 5.05 6.50 14.55
CA GLY A 59 5.86 6.37 15.77
C GLY A 59 5.04 6.19 17.05
N PHE A 60 5.58 5.51 18.07
CA PHE A 60 4.89 5.02 19.29
C PHE A 60 3.91 6.01 19.98
N GLY A 61 4.08 7.33 19.82
CA GLY A 61 3.14 8.36 20.32
C GLY A 61 1.89 8.61 19.46
N TYR A 62 1.74 7.93 18.32
CA TYR A 62 0.65 8.10 17.36
C TYR A 62 -0.72 7.82 18.01
N LEU A 63 -0.90 6.62 18.60
CA LEU A 63 -2.15 6.26 19.26
C LEU A 63 -2.44 7.15 20.47
N ALA A 64 -1.42 7.54 21.23
CA ALA A 64 -1.60 8.45 22.37
C ALA A 64 -2.11 9.84 21.94
N ARG A 65 -1.59 10.36 20.82
CA ARG A 65 -2.03 11.65 20.25
C ARG A 65 -3.46 11.55 19.69
N PHE A 66 -3.79 10.49 18.98
CA PHE A 66 -5.14 10.27 18.44
C PHE A 66 -6.19 9.99 19.54
N HIS A 67 -5.87 9.16 20.53
CA HIS A 67 -6.79 8.87 21.64
C HIS A 67 -7.01 10.07 22.56
N SER A 68 -6.07 11.01 22.63
CA SER A 68 -6.24 12.24 23.40
C SER A 68 -7.25 13.22 22.77
N HIS A 69 -7.56 13.10 21.47
CA HIS A 69 -8.47 13.96 20.74
C HIS A 69 -9.59 13.13 20.11
N SER A 70 -10.69 12.93 20.84
CA SER A 70 -11.81 12.05 20.43
C SER A 70 -12.41 12.39 19.05
N LEU A 71 -12.39 13.67 18.65
CA LEU A 71 -12.85 14.12 17.34
C LEU A 71 -11.93 13.65 16.19
N ASP A 72 -10.61 13.57 16.42
CA ASP A 72 -9.64 13.12 15.42
C ASP A 72 -9.74 11.60 15.21
N ALA A 73 -10.08 10.83 16.25
CA ALA A 73 -10.31 9.40 16.17
C ALA A 73 -11.57 9.05 15.36
N SER A 74 -12.69 9.72 15.61
CA SER A 74 -13.94 9.49 14.86
C SER A 74 -13.83 9.90 13.40
N ALA A 75 -13.16 11.02 13.11
CA ALA A 75 -12.94 11.44 11.73
C ALA A 75 -12.03 10.45 10.97
N ARG A 76 -10.97 9.95 11.62
CA ARG A 76 -10.12 8.88 11.06
C ARG A 76 -10.92 7.61 10.76
N GLU A 77 -11.77 7.17 11.68
CA GLU A 77 -12.62 5.99 11.48
C GLU A 77 -13.49 6.14 10.23
N GLU A 78 -14.09 7.32 10.03
CA GLU A 78 -14.89 7.59 8.84
C GLU A 78 -14.04 7.57 7.55
N ALA A 79 -12.85 8.14 7.58
CA ALA A 79 -11.90 8.11 6.47
C ALA A 79 -11.50 6.68 6.10
N VAL A 80 -11.16 5.85 7.09
CA VAL A 80 -10.79 4.44 6.88
C VAL A 80 -11.98 3.64 6.35
N ALA A 81 -13.17 3.85 6.90
CA ALA A 81 -14.39 3.20 6.42
C ALA A 81 -14.67 3.54 4.95
N TRP A 82 -14.47 4.81 4.55
CA TRP A 82 -14.60 5.21 3.15
C TRP A 82 -13.54 4.55 2.25
N ILE A 83 -12.26 4.52 2.67
CA ILE A 83 -11.19 3.82 1.94
C ILE A 83 -11.54 2.35 1.70
N LEU A 84 -12.02 1.65 2.73
CA LEU A 84 -12.41 0.24 2.64
C LEU A 84 -13.60 0.01 1.70
N LYS A 85 -14.57 0.92 1.68
CA LYS A 85 -15.70 0.87 0.73
C LYS A 85 -15.23 1.02 -0.71
N VAL A 86 -14.40 2.03 -1.00
CA VAL A 86 -13.87 2.25 -2.36
C VAL A 86 -13.00 1.07 -2.79
N ARG A 87 -12.18 0.51 -1.88
CA ARG A 87 -11.43 -0.73 -2.13
C ARG A 87 -12.35 -1.88 -2.51
N ALA A 88 -13.46 -2.06 -1.81
CA ALA A 88 -14.42 -3.12 -2.12
C ALA A 88 -15.10 -2.89 -3.47
N TYR A 89 -15.44 -1.64 -3.80
CA TYR A 89 -16.08 -1.27 -5.06
C TYR A 89 -15.22 -1.57 -6.28
N TYR A 90 -13.93 -1.19 -6.25
CA TYR A 90 -12.99 -1.46 -7.34
C TYR A 90 -12.33 -2.83 -7.26
N ASN A 91 -12.61 -3.61 -6.22
CA ASN A 91 -11.93 -4.87 -5.92
C ASN A 91 -10.40 -4.75 -5.88
N PHE A 92 -9.90 -3.65 -5.33
CA PHE A 92 -8.47 -3.44 -5.12
C PHE A 92 -7.89 -4.46 -4.15
N ALA A 93 -6.59 -4.72 -4.26
CA ALA A 93 -5.87 -5.58 -3.35
C ALA A 93 -6.03 -5.09 -1.89
N PRO A 94 -6.10 -6.00 -0.91
CA PRO A 94 -6.09 -5.64 0.51
C PRO A 94 -4.92 -4.74 0.91
N LEU A 95 -3.76 -4.96 0.28
CA LEU A 95 -2.55 -4.17 0.48
C LEU A 95 -2.77 -2.69 0.11
N THR A 96 -3.54 -2.40 -0.94
CA THR A 96 -3.86 -1.04 -1.38
C THR A 96 -4.59 -0.24 -0.31
N ALA A 97 -5.61 -0.84 0.32
CA ALA A 97 -6.30 -0.20 1.46
C ALA A 97 -5.37 -0.01 2.65
N TYR A 98 -4.54 -1.02 2.96
CA TYR A 98 -3.58 -0.94 4.06
C TYR A 98 -2.56 0.20 3.85
N LEU A 99 -1.99 0.32 2.66
CA LEU A 99 -1.05 1.39 2.32
C LEU A 99 -1.73 2.76 2.35
N ALA A 100 -2.95 2.88 1.84
CA ALA A 100 -3.71 4.13 1.92
C ALA A 100 -3.88 4.59 3.38
N VAL A 101 -4.23 3.67 4.29
CA VAL A 101 -4.34 3.97 5.73
C VAL A 101 -2.97 4.26 6.35
N ASN A 102 -1.92 3.53 5.97
CA ASN A 102 -0.55 3.80 6.42
C ASN A 102 -0.10 5.22 6.02
N TYR A 103 -0.41 5.66 4.80
CA TYR A 103 -0.09 7.00 4.34
C TYR A 103 -0.89 8.07 5.08
N LEU A 104 -2.19 7.83 5.27
CA LEU A 104 -3.09 8.69 6.05
C LEU A 104 -2.53 8.91 7.46
N ASP A 105 -2.21 7.82 8.15
CA ASP A 105 -1.77 7.84 9.54
C ASP A 105 -0.41 8.51 9.71
N ARG A 106 0.55 8.21 8.82
CA ARG A 106 1.85 8.88 8.79
C ARG A 106 1.73 10.38 8.52
N PHE A 107 0.84 10.77 7.60
CA PHE A 107 0.59 12.18 7.31
C PHE A 107 0.02 12.91 8.52
N LEU A 108 -1.00 12.34 9.18
CA LEU A 108 -1.65 12.95 10.34
C LEU A 108 -0.76 12.97 11.60
N TYR A 109 0.20 12.03 11.68
CA TYR A 109 1.24 12.06 12.70
C TYR A 109 2.10 13.32 12.57
N SER A 110 2.56 13.63 11.35
CA SER A 110 3.49 14.73 11.11
C SER A 110 2.78 16.09 10.96
N ARG A 111 1.59 16.13 10.36
CA ARG A 111 0.81 17.37 10.14
C ARG A 111 -0.56 17.34 10.79
N ARG A 112 -0.99 18.51 11.28
CA ARG A 112 -2.39 18.75 11.63
C ARG A 112 -3.15 19.25 10.43
N LEU A 113 -4.33 18.69 10.19
CA LEU A 113 -5.28 19.22 9.23
C LEU A 113 -6.07 20.38 9.84
N PRO A 114 -6.58 21.32 9.03
CA PRO A 114 -7.56 22.29 9.48
C PRO A 114 -8.79 21.58 10.07
N GLN A 115 -9.26 22.04 11.24
CA GLN A 115 -10.52 21.57 11.82
C GLN A 115 -11.70 22.22 11.11
N THR A 116 -11.94 21.80 9.87
CA THR A 116 -13.03 22.31 9.03
C THR A 116 -13.88 21.14 8.58
N ASP A 117 -15.19 21.14 8.85
CA ASP A 117 -16.31 20.31 8.34
C ASP A 117 -16.04 18.90 7.73
N GLY A 118 -14.93 18.22 8.08
CA GLY A 118 -14.49 16.92 7.55
C GLY A 118 -13.82 16.93 6.18
N TRP A 119 -13.99 17.96 5.34
CA TRP A 119 -13.49 17.94 3.95
C TRP A 119 -11.96 17.75 3.80
N PRO A 120 -11.07 18.31 4.64
CA PRO A 120 -9.63 18.12 4.46
C PRO A 120 -9.22 16.67 4.66
N LEU A 121 -9.89 15.96 5.56
CA LEU A 121 -9.60 14.57 5.84
C LEU A 121 -10.10 13.67 4.70
N GLN A 122 -11.25 13.98 4.11
CA GLN A 122 -11.71 13.25 2.94
C GLN A 122 -10.80 13.50 1.72
N LEU A 123 -10.34 14.73 1.53
CA LEU A 123 -9.36 15.05 0.48
C LEU A 123 -8.04 14.29 0.70
N LEU A 124 -7.54 14.26 1.94
CA LEU A 124 -6.37 13.47 2.31
C LEU A 124 -6.60 11.98 1.99
N SER A 125 -7.75 11.44 2.37
CA SER A 125 -8.11 10.03 2.15
C SER A 125 -8.11 9.68 0.66
N ALA A 126 -8.71 10.54 -0.18
CA ALA A 126 -8.73 10.35 -1.63
C ALA A 126 -7.32 10.39 -2.24
N ALA A 127 -6.46 11.30 -1.77
CA ALA A 127 -5.07 11.38 -2.21
C ALA A 127 -4.26 10.15 -1.78
N CYS A 128 -4.38 9.72 -0.51
CA CYS A 128 -3.70 8.53 0.00
C CYS A 128 -4.14 7.26 -0.74
N LEU A 129 -5.44 7.10 -1.00
CA LEU A 129 -5.96 5.98 -1.77
C LEU A 129 -5.48 6.01 -3.23
N SER A 130 -5.45 7.17 -3.86
CA SER A 130 -4.95 7.28 -5.23
C SER A 130 -3.46 6.92 -5.33
N LEU A 131 -2.64 7.40 -4.39
CA LEU A 131 -1.23 7.04 -4.31
C LEU A 131 -1.05 5.53 -4.08
N ALA A 132 -1.79 4.94 -3.15
CA ALA A 132 -1.73 3.50 -2.90
C ALA A 132 -2.13 2.69 -4.13
N ALA A 133 -3.22 3.07 -4.80
CA ALA A 133 -3.66 2.42 -6.03
C ALA A 133 -2.60 2.52 -7.13
N LYS A 134 -1.93 3.67 -7.29
CA LYS A 134 -0.82 3.84 -8.25
C LYS A 134 0.42 3.00 -7.93
N MET A 135 0.59 2.59 -6.68
CA MET A 135 1.72 1.75 -6.26
C MET A 135 1.44 0.26 -6.46
N GLU A 136 0.19 -0.17 -6.27
CA GLU A 136 -0.15 -1.59 -6.14
C GLU A 136 -1.05 -2.13 -7.24
N GLU A 137 -1.89 -1.29 -7.86
CA GLU A 137 -2.91 -1.76 -8.79
C GLU A 137 -2.43 -1.66 -10.24
N PRO A 138 -2.71 -2.68 -11.09
CA PRO A 138 -2.34 -2.65 -12.50
C PRO A 138 -3.12 -1.59 -13.28
N MET A 139 -4.34 -1.27 -12.83
CA MET A 139 -5.21 -0.27 -13.44
C MET A 139 -5.81 0.62 -12.36
N VAL A 140 -5.55 1.91 -12.48
CA VAL A 140 -6.07 2.92 -11.56
C VAL A 140 -7.13 3.76 -12.29
N PRO A 141 -8.35 3.89 -11.73
CA PRO A 141 -9.38 4.74 -12.31
C PRO A 141 -8.96 6.22 -12.25
N ALA A 142 -9.64 7.07 -13.03
CA ALA A 142 -9.39 8.50 -12.97
C ALA A 142 -9.72 9.06 -11.57
N LEU A 143 -9.05 10.14 -11.17
CA LEU A 143 -9.23 10.76 -9.85
C LEU A 143 -10.68 11.19 -9.55
N LEU A 144 -11.44 11.53 -10.58
CA LEU A 144 -12.85 11.85 -10.42
C LEU A 144 -13.67 10.61 -10.09
N ASP A 145 -13.41 9.50 -10.79
CA ASP A 145 -14.11 8.24 -10.63
C ASP A 145 -13.76 7.57 -9.30
N LEU A 146 -12.53 7.75 -8.79
CA LEU A 146 -12.11 7.20 -7.50
C LEU A 146 -12.98 7.68 -6.31
N GLN A 147 -13.73 8.78 -6.46
CA GLN A 147 -14.54 9.40 -5.41
C GLN A 147 -15.97 8.83 -5.29
N VAL A 148 -16.10 7.52 -5.40
CA VAL A 148 -17.39 6.79 -5.33
C VAL A 148 -17.77 6.42 -3.88
N GLU A 149 -18.87 5.66 -3.73
CA GLU A 149 -19.29 5.02 -2.48
C GLU A 149 -19.54 5.95 -1.30
N GLY A 150 -20.27 7.04 -1.54
CA GLY A 150 -20.74 7.92 -0.46
C GLY A 150 -19.70 8.95 0.00
N ALA A 151 -18.80 9.36 -0.89
CA ALA A 151 -18.00 10.55 -0.73
C ALA A 151 -18.89 11.76 -0.36
N LYS A 152 -18.64 12.40 0.80
CA LYS A 152 -19.41 13.60 1.22
C LYS A 152 -19.06 14.81 0.38
N PHE A 153 -17.79 14.91 -0.01
CA PHE A 153 -17.24 15.96 -0.87
C PHE A 153 -16.69 15.36 -2.16
N VAL A 154 -16.81 16.11 -3.25
CA VAL A 154 -16.19 15.77 -4.54
C VAL A 154 -15.20 16.87 -4.90
N PHE A 155 -13.97 16.47 -5.18
CA PHE A 155 -12.86 17.36 -5.46
C PHE A 155 -12.46 17.28 -6.93
N GLU A 156 -12.02 18.41 -7.48
CA GLU A 156 -11.39 18.42 -8.80
C GLU A 156 -10.10 17.57 -8.79
N PRO A 157 -9.79 16.86 -9.88
CA PRO A 157 -8.54 16.09 -10.01
C PRO A 157 -7.28 16.89 -9.67
N ARG A 158 -7.25 18.19 -10.02
CA ARG A 158 -6.13 19.09 -9.71
C ARG A 158 -5.95 19.29 -8.20
N THR A 159 -7.04 19.36 -7.45
CA THR A 159 -7.02 19.50 -5.99
C THR A 159 -6.49 18.23 -5.34
N ILE A 160 -6.93 17.06 -5.82
CA ILE A 160 -6.42 15.77 -5.36
C ILE A 160 -4.92 15.67 -5.68
N GLY A 161 -4.49 15.97 -6.90
CA GLY A 161 -3.07 15.92 -7.28
C GLY A 161 -2.16 16.85 -6.44
N ARG A 162 -2.65 18.03 -6.03
CA ARG A 162 -1.92 18.89 -5.08
C ARG A 162 -1.79 18.24 -3.71
N MET A 163 -2.84 17.57 -3.24
CA MET A 163 -2.80 16.83 -1.98
C MET A 163 -1.89 15.62 -2.08
N GLU A 164 -1.87 14.90 -3.20
CA GLU A 164 -0.92 13.80 -3.45
C GLU A 164 0.52 14.27 -3.31
N LEU A 165 0.86 15.40 -3.94
CA LEU A 165 2.21 15.97 -3.82
C LEU A 165 2.55 16.35 -2.37
N LEU A 166 1.58 16.87 -1.63
CA LEU A 166 1.77 17.18 -0.20
C LEU A 166 2.01 15.92 0.63
N VAL A 167 1.26 14.84 0.37
CA VAL A 167 1.45 13.53 1.01
C VAL A 167 2.82 12.97 0.66
N LEU A 168 3.20 12.96 -0.62
CA LEU A 168 4.52 12.51 -1.07
C LEU A 168 5.65 13.26 -0.38
N THR A 169 5.53 14.58 -0.28
CA THR A 169 6.52 15.43 0.39
C THR A 169 6.61 15.11 1.87
N GLU A 170 5.48 14.93 2.55
CA GLU A 170 5.46 14.65 3.99
C GLU A 170 5.97 13.24 4.35
N LEU A 171 5.86 12.31 3.40
CA LEU A 171 6.32 10.93 3.54
C LEU A 171 7.74 10.73 3.00
N ASP A 172 8.44 11.80 2.58
CA ASP A 172 9.74 11.76 1.92
C ASP A 172 9.78 10.83 0.71
N TRP A 173 8.66 10.72 -0.02
CA TRP A 173 8.44 9.79 -1.14
C TRP A 173 8.55 8.30 -0.77
N ARG A 174 8.54 7.97 0.52
CA ARG A 174 8.71 6.61 1.05
C ARG A 174 7.36 5.90 1.11
N LEU A 175 6.83 5.56 -0.05
CA LEU A 175 5.55 4.87 -0.22
C LEU A 175 5.65 3.35 -0.09
N ARG A 176 6.80 2.76 -0.44
CA ARG A 176 7.03 1.31 -0.29
C ARG A 176 7.28 0.93 1.16
N SER A 177 6.20 0.82 1.94
CA SER A 177 6.24 0.39 3.33
C SER A 177 6.45 -1.12 3.44
N VAL A 178 7.25 -1.56 4.40
CA VAL A 178 7.17 -2.95 4.87
C VAL A 178 5.81 -3.11 5.54
N THR A 179 5.04 -4.11 5.13
CA THR A 179 3.69 -4.34 5.64
C THR A 179 3.56 -5.74 6.23
N PRO A 180 2.56 -5.99 7.09
CA PRO A 180 2.26 -7.33 7.57
C PRO A 180 2.09 -8.34 6.42
N PHE A 181 1.57 -7.91 5.27
CA PHE A 181 1.42 -8.74 4.07
C PHE A 181 2.74 -9.32 3.56
N SER A 182 3.85 -8.59 3.71
CA SER A 182 5.20 -9.04 3.33
C SER A 182 5.64 -10.29 4.10
N PHE A 183 5.07 -10.55 5.28
CA PHE A 183 5.44 -11.68 6.13
C PHE A 183 4.46 -12.86 6.04
N ILE A 184 3.25 -12.66 5.51
CA ILE A 184 2.20 -13.68 5.50
C ILE A 184 2.66 -14.94 4.77
N GLY A 185 3.25 -14.78 3.58
CA GLY A 185 3.72 -15.93 2.77
C GLY A 185 4.74 -16.78 3.51
N PHE A 186 5.73 -16.12 4.13
CA PHE A 186 6.76 -16.78 4.94
C PHE A 186 6.14 -17.57 6.10
N PHE A 187 5.26 -16.95 6.90
CA PHE A 187 4.65 -17.62 8.04
C PHE A 187 3.65 -18.71 7.62
N ALA A 188 2.88 -18.51 6.55
CA ALA A 188 1.99 -19.52 6.02
C ALA A 188 2.75 -20.77 5.58
N TRP A 189 3.88 -20.60 4.88
CA TRP A 189 4.74 -21.70 4.49
C TRP A 189 5.40 -22.40 5.70
N LYS A 190 5.86 -21.64 6.70
CA LYS A 190 6.42 -22.23 7.93
C LYS A 190 5.40 -23.05 8.72
N LEU A 191 4.14 -22.61 8.75
CA LEU A 191 3.06 -23.30 9.45
C LEU A 191 2.53 -24.52 8.68
N ASP A 192 2.49 -24.44 7.35
CA ASP A 192 2.06 -25.54 6.49
C ASP A 192 2.98 -25.69 5.27
N PRO A 193 4.11 -26.40 5.42
CA PRO A 193 5.05 -26.63 4.32
C PRO A 193 4.45 -27.46 3.17
N THR A 194 3.33 -28.15 3.39
CA THR A 194 2.64 -28.92 2.35
C THR A 194 1.75 -28.04 1.47
N GLY A 195 1.45 -26.82 1.92
CA GLY A 195 0.63 -25.86 1.20
C GLY A 195 -0.88 -26.12 1.24
N SER A 196 -1.34 -27.21 1.88
CA SER A 196 -2.74 -27.65 1.95
C SER A 196 -3.72 -26.57 2.47
N TYR A 197 -3.27 -25.72 3.37
CA TYR A 197 -4.02 -24.66 4.05
C TYR A 197 -3.42 -23.26 3.83
N SER A 198 -2.36 -23.15 3.04
CA SER A 198 -1.64 -21.88 2.78
C SER A 198 -2.57 -20.74 2.38
N GLY A 199 -3.46 -20.97 1.40
CA GLY A 199 -4.44 -19.99 0.96
C GLY A 199 -5.45 -19.58 2.04
N PHE A 200 -5.87 -20.53 2.88
CA PHE A 200 -6.73 -20.24 4.03
C PHE A 200 -6.02 -19.38 5.07
N LEU A 201 -4.76 -19.69 5.40
CA LEU A 201 -3.95 -18.91 6.34
C LEU A 201 -3.72 -17.48 5.83
N VAL A 202 -3.40 -17.33 4.54
CA VAL A 202 -3.20 -16.04 3.89
C VAL A 202 -4.47 -15.20 3.93
N SER A 203 -5.60 -15.81 3.56
CA SER A 203 -6.92 -15.15 3.61
C SER A 203 -7.29 -14.72 5.03
N ARG A 204 -7.14 -15.62 6.01
CA ARG A 204 -7.48 -15.31 7.40
C ARG A 204 -6.59 -14.21 7.99
N ALA A 205 -5.29 -14.23 7.69
CA ALA A 205 -4.36 -13.19 8.12
C ALA A 205 -4.73 -11.83 7.50
N THR A 206 -5.08 -11.82 6.21
CA THR A 206 -5.54 -10.64 5.48
C THR A 206 -6.78 -10.02 6.14
N ASP A 207 -7.79 -10.82 6.46
CA ASP A 207 -9.01 -10.36 7.13
C ASP A 207 -8.69 -9.73 8.49
N ILE A 208 -7.80 -10.36 9.26
CA ILE A 208 -7.36 -9.84 10.56
C ILE A 208 -6.68 -8.49 10.37
N ILE A 209 -5.77 -8.35 9.41
CA ILE A 209 -5.07 -7.09 9.13
C ILE A 209 -6.07 -5.98 8.76
N LEU A 210 -7.01 -6.27 7.85
CA LEU A 210 -8.02 -5.30 7.43
C LEU A 210 -8.95 -4.89 8.58
N SER A 211 -9.32 -5.84 9.45
CA SER A 211 -10.15 -5.55 10.62
C SER A 211 -9.42 -4.65 11.64
N ASN A 212 -8.11 -4.80 11.78
CA ASN A 212 -7.33 -3.99 12.71
C ASN A 212 -7.16 -2.53 12.25
N ILE A 213 -7.01 -2.27 10.95
CA ILE A 213 -6.84 -0.89 10.45
C ILE A 213 -8.12 -0.05 10.57
N GLN A 214 -9.30 -0.69 10.51
CA GLN A 214 -10.59 -0.05 10.74
C GLN A 214 -10.74 0.52 12.17
N GLY A 215 -9.95 -0.01 13.11
CA GLY A 215 -10.13 0.22 14.54
C GLY A 215 -11.20 -0.73 15.08
N SER A 216 -10.94 -1.33 16.25
CA SER A 216 -11.93 -2.19 16.90
C SER A 216 -13.22 -1.39 17.08
N GLU A 217 -14.33 -1.87 16.52
CA GLU A 217 -15.66 -1.52 17.02
C GLU A 217 -15.59 -1.74 18.52
N GLY A 218 -15.49 -0.67 19.29
CA GLY A 218 -15.67 -0.74 20.72
C GLY A 218 -17.05 -1.34 20.88
N ASN A 219 -17.09 -2.59 21.36
CA ASN A 219 -18.26 -3.31 21.80
C ASN A 219 -19.30 -2.30 22.30
N LYS A 220 -20.24 -1.91 21.42
CA LYS A 220 -21.52 -1.35 21.84
C LYS A 220 -22.31 -2.53 22.36
N LEU A 221 -21.84 -3.06 23.49
CA LEU A 221 -22.65 -3.87 24.37
C LEU A 221 -23.86 -3.01 24.73
N LYS A 222 -25.01 -3.55 24.36
CA LYS A 222 -26.34 -3.08 24.73
C LYS A 222 -26.45 -2.79 26.22
#